data_AF-A0A9D5LL00-F1
#
_entry.id   AF-A0A9D5LL00-F1
#
_cell.length_a   1.000
_cell.length_b   1.000
_cell.length_c   1.000
_cell.angle_alpha   90.00
_cell.angle_beta   90.00
_cell.angle_gamma   90.00
#
_symmetry.space_group_name_H-M   'P 1'
#
loop_
_entity.id
_entity.type
_entity.pdbx_description
1 polymer ?
#
loop_
_entity_poly.entity_id
_entity_poly.type
_entity_poly.pdbx_seq_one_letter_code
_entity_poly.pdbx_strand_id
1 'polypeptide(L)'
;MRYLYMKKILRLIHIHFSALFISIAATGCIDDSVTTSGAAQPEFSSDTISLGTMWAGETSSTAMMRIYNRGAKGIILSRVAVAVCSGGNLRLNLDGMSGNEFHDIEIRANDSLFFLAEATPAPGFTASVEVTANGLTHTIPVSGTTISPMELTDMTFTSDFTIPAGSSVRIGGSLTVAPEATLTIEQGATLYFRDGSRLTVEGTIIAGGTPGAQITLRGDRLGNVVRSIPFDVMAGQWEGIDFGDASCGNELTCVSVLNTRSGISLSSESDIALTNCRISNSQSALLTAQDARIDATGCEFSNAASALLHLSGGNTQLTRCTLSNHYLFSFPTGAAITLLGDAALTVTGSIIHGDGPELSAPAPLSPAVLFSNCLFGSNGSDDSNFNGCIWQTDPLFMLDLDNYVMDFRLNPDSPARNKASHARTDRFGVSGTSLGAYN
;
A
#
# COMPACT_ATOMS: atom_id res chain seq x y z
N MET A 1 -63.79 46.48 33.10
CA MET A 1 -64.00 45.06 33.50
C MET A 1 -63.44 44.04 32.50
N ARG A 2 -63.60 44.20 31.18
CA ARG A 2 -63.07 43.27 30.14
C ARG A 2 -61.54 43.08 30.13
N TYR A 3 -60.76 44.12 30.40
CA TYR A 3 -59.29 44.05 30.33
C TYR A 3 -58.64 43.18 31.42
N LEU A 4 -59.18 43.21 32.65
CA LEU A 4 -58.73 42.34 33.74
C LEU A 4 -59.07 40.86 33.50
N TYR A 5 -60.21 40.59 32.84
CA TYR A 5 -60.66 39.24 32.52
C TYR A 5 -59.75 38.61 31.44
N MET A 6 -59.39 39.38 30.42
CA MET A 6 -58.52 38.92 29.33
C MET A 6 -57.07 38.64 29.79
N LYS A 7 -56.53 39.46 30.73
CA LYS A 7 -55.23 39.19 31.36
C LYS A 7 -55.20 37.91 32.20
N LYS A 8 -56.32 37.58 32.88
CA LYS A 8 -56.45 36.31 33.62
C LYS A 8 -56.47 35.12 32.68
N ILE A 9 -57.25 35.19 31.59
CA ILE A 9 -57.31 34.12 30.58
C ILE A 9 -55.94 33.91 29.92
N LEU A 10 -55.23 34.98 29.54
CA LEU A 10 -53.91 34.86 28.92
C LEU A 10 -52.88 34.25 29.88
N ARG A 11 -52.94 34.58 31.18
CA ARG A 11 -52.10 33.93 32.22
C ARG A 11 -52.43 32.45 32.40
N LEU A 12 -53.71 32.08 32.40
CA LEU A 12 -54.15 30.69 32.47
C LEU A 12 -53.67 29.88 31.25
N ILE A 13 -53.78 30.45 30.04
CA ILE A 13 -53.27 29.82 28.81
C ILE A 13 -51.76 29.63 28.88
N HIS A 14 -50.99 30.63 29.34
CA HIS A 14 -49.54 30.48 29.53
C HIS A 14 -49.20 29.39 30.55
N ILE A 15 -49.89 29.34 31.70
CA ILE A 15 -49.66 28.29 32.72
C ILE A 15 -49.94 26.90 32.15
N HIS A 16 -51.01 26.73 31.37
CA HIS A 16 -51.34 25.45 30.73
C HIS A 16 -50.35 25.08 29.62
N PHE A 17 -49.88 26.03 28.81
CA PHE A 17 -48.84 25.79 27.79
C PHE A 17 -47.49 25.43 28.43
N SER A 18 -47.10 26.10 29.52
CA SER A 18 -45.89 25.78 30.28
C SER A 18 -45.97 24.39 30.90
N ALA A 19 -47.12 24.03 31.49
CA ALA A 19 -47.34 22.71 32.07
C ALA A 19 -47.31 21.59 31.01
N LEU A 20 -47.89 21.84 29.84
CA LEU A 20 -47.84 20.91 28.70
C LEU A 20 -46.41 20.72 28.19
N PHE A 21 -45.65 21.81 28.07
CA PHE A 21 -44.24 21.76 27.65
C PHE A 21 -43.36 21.00 28.65
N ILE A 22 -43.60 21.17 29.96
CA ILE A 22 -42.92 20.40 31.02
C ILE A 22 -43.31 18.92 30.97
N SER A 23 -44.57 18.59 30.70
CA SER A 23 -45.03 17.19 30.59
C SER A 23 -44.46 16.47 29.37
N ILE A 24 -44.22 17.18 28.26
CA ILE A 24 -43.57 16.62 27.05
C ILE A 24 -42.05 16.49 27.27
N ALA A 25 -41.44 17.37 28.07
CA ALA A 25 -40.02 17.27 28.42
C ALA A 25 -39.70 16.17 29.45
N ALA A 26 -40.71 15.62 30.14
CA ALA A 26 -40.55 14.63 31.20
C ALA A 26 -40.63 13.15 30.73
N THR A 27 -40.79 12.87 29.43
CA THR A 27 -40.89 11.49 28.91
C THR A 27 -39.55 10.86 28.53
N GLY A 28 -38.44 11.34 29.08
CA GLY A 28 -37.14 10.66 28.97
C GLY A 28 -37.04 9.45 29.90
N CYS A 29 -37.82 8.39 29.68
CA CYS A 29 -37.59 7.11 30.34
C CYS A 29 -36.38 6.44 29.69
N ILE A 30 -35.23 6.49 30.37
CA ILE A 30 -34.12 5.57 30.09
C ILE A 30 -34.50 4.26 30.79
N ASP A 31 -34.77 3.20 30.02
CA ASP A 31 -35.01 1.86 30.55
C ASP A 31 -33.64 1.18 30.76
N ASP A 32 -33.15 1.22 32.01
CA ASP A 32 -31.90 0.58 32.43
C ASP A 32 -32.07 -0.94 32.68
N SER A 33 -33.16 -1.56 32.22
CA SER A 33 -33.33 -3.00 32.42
C SER A 33 -32.41 -3.83 31.54
N VAL A 34 -31.82 -4.87 32.12
CA VAL A 34 -31.03 -5.88 31.42
C VAL A 34 -31.92 -7.06 31.02
N THR A 35 -31.73 -7.58 29.81
CA THR A 35 -32.43 -8.77 29.31
C THR A 35 -31.56 -10.02 29.47
N THR A 36 -32.18 -11.14 29.88
CA THR A 36 -31.57 -12.47 29.94
C THR A 36 -32.08 -13.41 28.84
N SER A 37 -32.86 -12.88 27.89
CA SER A 37 -33.41 -13.67 26.79
C SER A 37 -32.29 -14.17 25.86
N GLY A 38 -32.26 -15.47 25.58
CA GLY A 38 -31.31 -16.06 24.63
C GLY A 38 -31.39 -15.49 23.22
N ALA A 39 -32.52 -14.85 22.84
CA ALA A 39 -32.66 -14.17 21.56
C ALA A 39 -31.98 -12.78 21.51
N ALA A 40 -31.67 -12.19 22.67
CA ALA A 40 -30.93 -10.94 22.77
C ALA A 40 -29.44 -11.26 22.86
N GLN A 41 -28.75 -11.21 21.73
CA GLN A 41 -27.33 -11.53 21.59
C GLN A 41 -26.54 -10.31 21.14
N PRO A 42 -25.25 -10.21 21.51
CA PRO A 42 -24.37 -9.20 20.94
C PRO A 42 -24.18 -9.43 19.44
N GLU A 43 -24.02 -8.34 18.70
CA GLU A 43 -23.62 -8.36 17.29
C GLU A 43 -22.17 -7.90 17.16
N PHE A 44 -21.37 -8.56 16.34
CA PHE A 44 -19.95 -8.24 16.14
C PHE A 44 -19.74 -7.46 14.85
N SER A 45 -18.83 -6.49 14.84
CA SER A 45 -18.48 -5.76 13.61
C SER A 45 -17.74 -6.61 12.58
N SER A 46 -17.24 -7.78 12.98
CA SER A 46 -16.51 -8.75 12.15
C SER A 46 -16.74 -10.15 12.71
N ASP A 47 -16.69 -11.17 11.87
CA ASP A 47 -16.71 -12.57 12.28
C ASP A 47 -15.32 -13.10 12.68
N THR A 48 -14.27 -12.32 12.41
CA THR A 48 -12.86 -12.68 12.64
C THR A 48 -12.08 -11.49 13.15
N ILE A 49 -11.18 -11.72 14.11
CA ILE A 49 -10.20 -10.73 14.56
C ILE A 49 -8.93 -10.91 13.73
N SER A 50 -8.74 -10.06 12.72
CA SER A 50 -7.57 -10.13 11.84
C SER A 50 -6.43 -9.26 12.35
N LEU A 51 -5.31 -9.89 12.70
CA LEU A 51 -4.05 -9.23 13.08
C LEU A 51 -3.15 -8.94 11.87
N GLY A 52 -3.57 -9.36 10.67
CA GLY A 52 -2.80 -9.20 9.44
C GLY A 52 -1.48 -9.98 9.46
N THR A 53 -0.47 -9.43 8.79
CA THR A 53 0.90 -9.98 8.78
C THR A 53 1.68 -9.47 9.98
N MET A 54 2.40 -10.37 10.66
CA MET A 54 3.10 -10.11 11.92
C MET A 54 4.51 -10.68 11.90
N TRP A 55 5.42 -10.03 12.60
CA TRP A 55 6.77 -10.55 12.85
C TRP A 55 6.76 -11.56 14.01
N ALA A 56 7.40 -12.70 13.82
CA ALA A 56 7.60 -13.67 14.89
C ALA A 56 8.41 -13.04 16.03
N GLY A 57 7.92 -13.16 17.27
CA GLY A 57 8.57 -12.65 18.47
C GLY A 57 8.33 -11.16 18.76
N GLU A 58 7.63 -10.43 17.88
CA GLU A 58 7.30 -9.01 18.10
C GLU A 58 5.82 -8.81 18.41
N THR A 59 5.48 -7.69 19.03
CA THR A 59 4.06 -7.34 19.24
C THR A 59 3.46 -6.89 17.90
N SER A 60 2.32 -7.47 17.55
CA SER A 60 1.56 -7.13 16.35
C SER A 60 0.97 -5.73 16.43
N SER A 61 0.48 -5.22 15.30
CA SER A 61 -0.51 -4.13 15.36
C SER A 61 -1.75 -4.58 16.13
N THR A 62 -2.45 -3.63 16.76
CA THR A 62 -3.68 -3.89 17.49
C THR A 62 -4.85 -4.03 16.52
N ALA A 63 -5.51 -5.19 16.51
CA ALA A 63 -6.78 -5.39 15.85
C ALA A 63 -7.92 -4.81 16.69
N MET A 64 -8.91 -4.25 16.02
CA MET A 64 -10.06 -3.59 16.64
C MET A 64 -11.37 -4.17 16.11
N MET A 65 -12.27 -4.51 17.03
CA MET A 65 -13.61 -4.97 16.76
C MET A 65 -14.58 -4.24 17.69
N ARG A 66 -15.83 -4.07 17.26
CA ARG A 66 -16.92 -3.59 18.12
C ARG A 66 -17.87 -4.72 18.44
N ILE A 67 -18.31 -4.75 19.69
CA ILE A 67 -19.38 -5.61 20.18
C ILE A 67 -20.59 -4.72 20.43
N TYR A 68 -21.65 -4.89 19.66
CA TYR A 68 -22.85 -4.07 19.72
C TYR A 68 -23.95 -4.76 20.51
N ASN A 69 -24.68 -3.96 21.27
CA ASN A 69 -26.04 -4.29 21.68
C ASN A 69 -27.01 -3.45 20.85
N ARG A 70 -27.63 -4.05 19.83
CA ARG A 70 -28.67 -3.38 19.03
C ARG A 70 -30.06 -3.40 19.69
N GLY A 71 -30.17 -4.01 20.86
CA GLY A 71 -31.42 -4.14 21.60
C GLY A 71 -31.79 -2.88 22.38
N ALA A 72 -33.07 -2.77 22.70
CA ALA A 72 -33.61 -1.69 23.53
C ALA A 72 -33.39 -1.88 25.04
N LYS A 73 -32.74 -2.99 25.45
CA LYS A 73 -32.42 -3.33 26.84
C LYS A 73 -30.94 -3.65 26.94
N GLY A 74 -30.34 -3.43 28.11
CA GLY A 74 -28.95 -3.81 28.37
C GLY A 74 -28.74 -5.33 28.22
N ILE A 75 -27.55 -5.75 27.83
CA ILE A 75 -27.10 -7.15 27.84
C ILE A 75 -25.85 -7.27 28.70
N ILE A 76 -25.65 -8.42 29.35
CA ILE A 76 -24.42 -8.71 30.08
C ILE A 76 -23.64 -9.77 29.31
N LEU A 77 -22.39 -9.43 28.96
CA LEU A 77 -21.39 -10.41 28.58
C LEU A 77 -20.92 -11.10 29.86
N SER A 78 -21.49 -12.26 30.16
CA SER A 78 -21.13 -13.02 31.37
C SER A 78 -19.67 -13.48 31.35
N ARG A 79 -19.10 -13.66 30.16
CA ARG A 79 -17.68 -13.99 29.97
C ARG A 79 -17.16 -13.50 28.63
N VAL A 80 -15.98 -12.90 28.63
CA VAL A 80 -15.17 -12.68 27.42
C VAL A 80 -13.77 -13.18 27.72
N ALA A 81 -13.25 -14.14 26.96
CA ALA A 81 -11.93 -14.71 27.26
C ALA A 81 -11.20 -15.25 26.05
N VAL A 82 -9.87 -15.28 26.14
CA VAL A 82 -9.03 -16.08 25.24
C VAL A 82 -9.35 -17.55 25.49
N ALA A 83 -9.89 -18.24 24.48
CA ALA A 83 -10.28 -19.65 24.58
C ALA A 83 -9.15 -20.57 24.15
N VAL A 84 -8.51 -20.26 23.02
CA VAL A 84 -7.34 -20.95 22.51
C VAL A 84 -6.28 -19.91 22.18
N CYS A 85 -5.03 -20.17 22.55
CA CYS A 85 -3.87 -19.47 22.03
C CYS A 85 -2.70 -20.44 21.98
N SER A 86 -2.26 -20.77 20.77
CA SER A 86 -1.13 -21.63 20.50
C SER A 86 -0.11 -20.88 19.65
N GLY A 87 1.17 -21.18 19.84
CA GLY A 87 2.25 -20.56 19.08
C GLY A 87 2.39 -19.06 19.33
N GLY A 88 2.25 -18.60 20.58
CA GLY A 88 2.44 -17.19 20.95
C GLY A 88 1.60 -16.79 22.16
N ASN A 89 1.48 -15.47 22.37
CA ASN A 89 0.62 -14.88 23.39
C ASN A 89 -0.41 -13.95 22.72
N LEU A 90 -1.65 -13.96 23.19
CA LEU A 90 -2.71 -13.03 22.80
C LEU A 90 -3.09 -12.20 24.03
N ARG A 91 -3.20 -10.87 23.86
CA ARG A 91 -3.60 -9.92 24.90
C ARG A 91 -4.87 -9.22 24.44
N LEU A 92 -5.84 -9.09 25.33
CA LEU A 92 -7.10 -8.41 25.04
C LEU A 92 -7.23 -7.13 25.86
N ASN A 93 -7.93 -6.16 25.28
CA ASN A 93 -8.47 -5.03 26.00
C ASN A 93 -9.94 -4.85 25.64
N LEU A 94 -10.79 -4.79 26.64
CA LEU A 94 -12.23 -4.61 26.51
C LEU A 94 -12.62 -3.29 27.17
N ASP A 95 -12.97 -2.32 26.34
CA ASP A 95 -13.40 -0.96 26.73
C ASP A 95 -12.49 -0.28 27.76
N GLY A 96 -11.17 -0.43 27.57
CA GLY A 96 -10.13 0.15 28.44
C GLY A 96 -9.59 -0.81 29.49
N MET A 97 -10.25 -1.95 29.75
CA MET A 97 -9.77 -2.96 30.70
C MET A 97 -8.90 -3.99 29.99
N SER A 98 -7.63 -4.13 30.40
CA SER A 98 -6.73 -5.16 29.86
C SER A 98 -6.82 -6.46 30.66
N GLY A 99 -6.79 -7.60 29.97
CA GLY A 99 -6.89 -8.93 30.58
C GLY A 99 -7.01 -10.03 29.53
N ASN A 100 -6.99 -11.28 29.98
CA ASN A 100 -7.23 -12.43 29.10
C ASN A 100 -8.62 -13.05 29.33
N GLU A 101 -9.34 -12.55 30.33
CA GLU A 101 -10.68 -12.97 30.73
C GLU A 101 -11.36 -11.81 31.46
N PHE A 102 -12.64 -11.61 31.16
CA PHE A 102 -13.50 -10.57 31.72
C PHE A 102 -14.86 -11.19 32.07
N HIS A 103 -15.51 -10.67 33.11
CA HIS A 103 -16.80 -11.17 33.58
C HIS A 103 -17.78 -10.03 33.79
N ASP A 104 -19.06 -10.34 33.59
CA ASP A 104 -20.20 -9.48 33.92
C ASP A 104 -20.10 -8.06 33.33
N ILE A 105 -19.71 -7.97 32.06
CA ILE A 105 -19.57 -6.70 31.36
C ILE A 105 -20.90 -6.30 30.73
N GLU A 106 -21.50 -5.22 31.22
CA GLU A 106 -22.75 -4.69 30.68
C GLU A 106 -22.53 -3.87 29.40
N ILE A 107 -23.35 -4.13 28.38
CA ILE A 107 -23.52 -3.24 27.23
C ILE A 107 -24.93 -2.66 27.30
N ARG A 108 -25.03 -1.34 27.47
CA ARG A 108 -26.33 -0.65 27.55
C ARG A 108 -27.13 -0.78 26.25
N ALA A 109 -28.41 -0.49 26.34
CA ALA A 109 -29.32 -0.48 25.20
C ALA A 109 -28.79 0.42 24.07
N ASN A 110 -28.77 -0.10 22.84
CA ASN A 110 -28.26 0.59 21.65
C ASN A 110 -26.80 1.08 21.75
N ASP A 111 -26.00 0.49 22.63
CA ASP A 111 -24.61 0.87 22.87
C ASP A 111 -23.62 -0.18 22.32
N SER A 112 -22.33 0.08 22.43
CA SER A 112 -21.26 -0.80 21.98
C SER A 112 -20.02 -0.72 22.86
N LEU A 113 -19.26 -1.81 22.89
CA LEU A 113 -17.93 -1.85 23.48
C LEU A 113 -16.86 -1.91 22.40
N PHE A 114 -15.70 -1.32 22.71
CA PHE A 114 -14.48 -1.57 21.94
C PHE A 114 -13.78 -2.83 22.44
N PHE A 115 -13.45 -3.71 21.51
CA PHE A 115 -12.64 -4.90 21.74
C PHE A 115 -11.36 -4.78 20.94
N LEU A 116 -10.23 -4.82 21.64
CA LEU A 116 -8.89 -4.71 21.06
C LEU A 116 -8.12 -6.00 21.34
N ALA A 117 -7.35 -6.44 20.35
CA ALA A 117 -6.50 -7.62 20.46
C ALA A 117 -5.13 -7.36 19.84
N GLU A 118 -4.09 -7.82 20.50
CA GLU A 118 -2.73 -7.83 19.96
C GLU A 118 -2.06 -9.15 20.33
N ALA A 119 -1.14 -9.62 19.50
CA ALA A 119 -0.40 -10.85 19.74
C ALA A 119 1.11 -10.62 19.70
N THR A 120 1.84 -11.49 20.40
CA THR A 120 3.25 -11.74 20.10
C THR A 120 3.34 -13.16 19.55
N PRO A 121 3.37 -13.32 18.21
CA PRO A 121 3.23 -14.63 17.59
C PRO A 121 4.57 -15.35 17.48
N ALA A 122 4.50 -16.67 17.39
CA ALA A 122 5.57 -17.56 16.94
C ALA A 122 5.06 -18.33 15.69
N PRO A 123 5.93 -19.07 14.99
CA PRO A 123 5.49 -19.94 13.89
C PRO A 123 4.35 -20.87 14.33
N GLY A 124 3.28 -20.92 13.53
CA GLY A 124 2.08 -21.69 13.84
C GLY A 124 1.08 -21.01 14.80
N PHE A 125 1.20 -19.69 14.99
CA PHE A 125 0.26 -18.92 15.80
C PHE A 125 -1.19 -19.15 15.38
N THR A 126 -2.03 -19.55 16.33
CA THR A 126 -3.48 -19.69 16.17
C THR A 126 -4.15 -19.29 17.49
N ALA A 127 -5.24 -18.53 17.41
CA ALA A 127 -5.98 -18.16 18.62
C ALA A 127 -7.48 -17.98 18.35
N SER A 128 -8.27 -18.01 19.42
CA SER A 128 -9.70 -17.71 19.42
C SER A 128 -10.12 -17.06 20.72
N VAL A 129 -11.18 -16.27 20.63
CA VAL A 129 -11.81 -15.57 21.76
C VAL A 129 -13.24 -16.06 21.88
N GLU A 130 -13.70 -16.34 23.09
CA GLU A 130 -15.09 -16.67 23.38
C GLU A 130 -15.79 -15.48 24.04
N VAL A 131 -17.00 -15.18 23.57
CA VAL A 131 -17.89 -14.17 24.13
C VAL A 131 -19.21 -14.87 24.49
N THR A 132 -19.52 -14.92 25.78
CA THR A 132 -20.75 -15.52 26.30
C THR A 132 -21.72 -14.45 26.76
N ALA A 133 -22.96 -14.50 26.25
CA ALA A 133 -24.05 -13.62 26.66
C ALA A 133 -25.38 -14.40 26.66
N ASN A 134 -26.20 -14.20 27.70
CA ASN A 134 -27.54 -14.80 27.81
C ASN A 134 -27.58 -16.32 27.52
N GLY A 135 -26.55 -17.04 28.00
CA GLY A 135 -26.44 -18.50 27.89
C GLY A 135 -25.91 -19.03 26.56
N LEU A 136 -25.59 -18.17 25.59
CA LEU A 136 -24.94 -18.55 24.33
C LEU A 136 -23.49 -18.07 24.28
N THR A 137 -22.60 -18.91 23.76
CA THR A 137 -21.19 -18.60 23.56
C THR A 137 -20.90 -18.48 22.07
N HIS A 138 -20.29 -17.36 21.68
CA HIS A 138 -19.76 -17.11 20.34
C HIS A 138 -18.25 -17.30 20.37
N THR A 139 -17.72 -18.14 19.50
CA THR A 139 -16.27 -18.32 19.32
C THR A 139 -15.83 -17.52 18.10
N ILE A 140 -14.92 -16.58 18.31
CA ILE A 140 -14.41 -15.67 17.28
C ILE A 140 -12.95 -16.07 17.00
N PRO A 141 -12.61 -16.52 15.79
CA PRO A 141 -11.24 -16.81 15.41
C PRO A 141 -10.38 -15.54 15.40
N VAL A 142 -9.12 -15.70 15.79
CA VAL A 142 -8.07 -14.69 15.63
C VAL A 142 -7.10 -15.20 14.57
N SER A 143 -7.01 -14.47 13.46
CA SER A 143 -6.21 -14.87 12.29
C SER A 143 -5.06 -13.91 12.04
N GLY A 144 -3.93 -14.42 11.57
CA GLY A 144 -2.82 -13.61 11.08
C GLY A 144 -1.74 -14.49 10.43
N THR A 145 -0.86 -13.86 9.67
CA THR A 145 0.29 -14.53 9.03
C THR A 145 1.56 -14.16 9.79
N THR A 146 2.25 -15.15 10.33
CA THR A 146 3.52 -14.93 11.03
C THR A 146 4.69 -15.12 10.09
N ILE A 147 5.57 -14.11 10.00
CA ILE A 147 6.84 -14.18 9.27
C ILE A 147 7.98 -14.40 10.26
N SER A 148 8.82 -15.39 9.99
CA SER A 148 10.12 -15.59 10.66
C SER A 148 11.23 -15.27 9.67
N PRO A 149 11.75 -14.03 9.67
CA PRO A 149 12.72 -13.61 8.67
C PRO A 149 14.14 -14.08 8.98
N MET A 150 14.95 -14.16 7.94
CA MET A 150 16.40 -14.04 8.05
C MET A 150 16.75 -12.57 8.34
N GLU A 151 17.53 -12.32 9.38
CA GLU A 151 17.93 -10.96 9.76
C GLU A 151 19.29 -10.60 9.18
N LEU A 152 19.39 -9.45 8.51
CA LEU A 152 20.63 -8.86 8.02
C LEU A 152 20.73 -7.42 8.53
N THR A 153 21.78 -7.07 9.25
CA THR A 153 21.97 -5.72 9.80
C THR A 153 23.36 -5.22 9.49
N ASP A 154 23.46 -4.07 8.82
CA ASP A 154 24.73 -3.39 8.49
C ASP A 154 25.77 -4.32 7.83
N MET A 155 25.31 -5.09 6.85
CA MET A 155 26.11 -6.13 6.19
C MET A 155 26.80 -5.58 4.94
N THR A 156 28.09 -5.89 4.79
CA THR A 156 28.83 -5.70 3.54
C THR A 156 29.20 -7.07 2.98
N PHE A 157 28.72 -7.38 1.78
CA PHE A 157 29.06 -8.60 1.05
C PHE A 157 30.37 -8.36 0.30
N THR A 158 31.48 -8.91 0.80
CA THR A 158 32.82 -8.83 0.18
C THR A 158 33.13 -9.99 -0.77
N SER A 159 32.17 -10.87 -0.96
CA SER A 159 32.18 -11.99 -1.90
C SER A 159 30.74 -12.29 -2.30
N ASP A 160 30.56 -13.13 -3.31
CA ASP A 160 29.22 -13.53 -3.77
C ASP A 160 28.35 -14.03 -2.62
N PHE A 161 27.10 -13.59 -2.64
CA PHE A 161 26.09 -13.95 -1.66
C PHE A 161 24.75 -14.19 -2.33
N THR A 162 24.09 -15.29 -1.97
CA THR A 162 22.78 -15.65 -2.52
C THR A 162 21.72 -15.60 -1.43
N ILE A 163 20.67 -14.82 -1.66
CA ILE A 163 19.40 -14.89 -0.93
C ILE A 163 18.56 -16.01 -1.60
N PRO A 164 18.27 -17.12 -0.90
CA PRO A 164 17.57 -18.25 -1.48
C PRO A 164 16.12 -17.95 -1.88
N ALA A 165 15.58 -18.76 -2.79
CA ALA A 165 14.21 -18.64 -3.26
C ALA A 165 13.18 -18.67 -2.12
N GLY A 166 12.18 -17.79 -2.19
CA GLY A 166 11.10 -17.71 -1.20
C GLY A 166 11.50 -17.15 0.17
N SER A 167 12.74 -16.67 0.35
CA SER A 167 13.20 -16.12 1.62
C SER A 167 12.41 -14.88 2.03
N SER A 168 12.05 -14.77 3.30
CA SER A 168 11.70 -13.49 3.94
C SER A 168 12.93 -12.97 4.66
N VAL A 169 13.46 -11.83 4.23
CA VAL A 169 14.67 -11.23 4.80
C VAL A 169 14.31 -9.88 5.39
N ARG A 170 14.70 -9.61 6.63
CA ARG A 170 14.52 -8.31 7.27
C ARG A 170 15.87 -7.62 7.41
N ILE A 171 15.91 -6.35 7.03
CA ILE A 171 17.11 -5.54 6.94
C ILE A 171 17.05 -4.49 8.05
N GLY A 172 17.90 -4.63 9.06
CA GLY A 172 17.96 -3.76 10.24
C GLY A 172 18.89 -2.56 10.14
N GLY A 173 19.52 -2.35 8.98
CA GLY A 173 20.54 -1.32 8.71
C GLY A 173 20.77 -1.14 7.21
N SER A 174 21.97 -0.84 6.75
CA SER A 174 22.26 -0.82 5.30
C SER A 174 22.85 -2.15 4.81
N LEU A 175 22.61 -2.49 3.55
CA LEU A 175 23.31 -3.57 2.85
C LEU A 175 24.23 -2.96 1.81
N THR A 176 25.47 -3.44 1.75
CA THR A 176 26.44 -3.03 0.73
C THR A 176 26.94 -4.26 -0.03
N VAL A 177 26.84 -4.25 -1.35
CA VAL A 177 27.55 -5.20 -2.21
C VAL A 177 28.87 -4.56 -2.59
N ALA A 178 29.98 -5.08 -2.09
CA ALA A 178 31.31 -4.51 -2.36
C ALA A 178 31.70 -4.70 -3.84
N PRO A 179 32.70 -3.94 -4.35
CA PRO A 179 33.24 -4.18 -5.68
C PRO A 179 33.64 -5.65 -5.88
N GLU A 180 33.46 -6.15 -7.10
CA GLU A 180 33.73 -7.56 -7.50
C GLU A 180 32.86 -8.63 -6.83
N ALA A 181 31.98 -8.28 -5.88
CA ALA A 181 31.01 -9.20 -5.30
C ALA A 181 29.67 -9.15 -6.03
N THR A 182 28.98 -10.29 -6.09
CA THR A 182 27.62 -10.39 -6.64
C THR A 182 26.59 -10.73 -5.56
N LEU A 183 25.57 -9.90 -5.42
CA LEU A 183 24.36 -10.26 -4.67
C LEU A 183 23.35 -10.91 -5.60
N THR A 184 23.08 -12.20 -5.40
CA THR A 184 22.02 -12.92 -6.12
C THR A 184 20.78 -13.00 -5.25
N ILE A 185 19.61 -12.62 -5.79
CA ILE A 185 18.31 -12.77 -5.13
C ILE A 185 17.47 -13.71 -5.98
N GLU A 186 17.15 -14.88 -5.44
CA GLU A 186 16.34 -15.87 -6.15
C GLU A 186 14.84 -15.56 -6.06
N GLN A 187 14.08 -16.10 -7.02
CA GLN A 187 12.64 -15.88 -7.17
C GLN A 187 11.82 -16.05 -5.88
N GLY A 188 10.75 -15.27 -5.76
CA GLY A 188 9.81 -15.34 -4.63
C GLY A 188 10.33 -14.75 -3.31
N ALA A 189 11.58 -14.27 -3.25
CA ALA A 189 12.10 -13.63 -2.05
C ALA A 189 11.44 -12.28 -1.77
N THR A 190 11.26 -11.96 -0.49
CA THR A 190 10.82 -10.63 -0.02
C THR A 190 11.84 -10.06 0.96
N LEU A 191 12.36 -8.88 0.64
CA LEU A 191 13.28 -8.12 1.47
C LEU A 191 12.53 -6.94 2.11
N TYR A 192 12.58 -6.86 3.43
CA TYR A 192 11.90 -5.87 4.26
C TYR A 192 12.92 -4.92 4.88
N PHE A 193 12.99 -3.69 4.38
CA PHE A 193 13.92 -2.65 4.80
C PHE A 193 13.33 -1.79 5.91
N ARG A 194 14.07 -1.62 7.00
CA ARG A 194 13.71 -0.68 8.07
C ARG A 194 13.80 0.78 7.57
N ASP A 195 13.11 1.68 8.26
CA ASP A 195 13.25 3.11 8.05
C ASP A 195 14.73 3.55 8.14
N GLY A 196 15.18 4.29 7.12
CA GLY A 196 16.58 4.70 6.94
C GLY A 196 17.51 3.66 6.31
N SER A 197 17.07 2.41 6.13
CA SER A 197 17.86 1.37 5.44
C SER A 197 17.99 1.64 3.95
N ARG A 198 19.12 1.20 3.36
CA ARG A 198 19.45 1.31 1.94
C ARG A 198 20.12 0.03 1.45
N LEU A 199 20.00 -0.24 0.15
CA LEU A 199 20.85 -1.18 -0.56
C LEU A 199 21.83 -0.42 -1.44
N THR A 200 23.12 -0.48 -1.14
CA THR A 200 24.20 0.08 -1.96
C THR A 200 24.87 -1.03 -2.74
N VAL A 201 25.01 -0.86 -4.05
CA VAL A 201 25.61 -1.83 -4.96
C VAL A 201 26.84 -1.19 -5.60
N GLU A 202 28.03 -1.52 -5.10
CA GLU A 202 29.32 -1.16 -5.72
C GLU A 202 29.82 -2.27 -6.65
N GLY A 203 29.39 -3.52 -6.40
CA GLY A 203 29.59 -4.68 -7.27
C GLY A 203 28.42 -4.89 -8.21
N THR A 204 27.83 -6.09 -8.16
CA THR A 204 26.73 -6.49 -9.06
C THR A 204 25.53 -7.03 -8.27
N ILE A 205 24.31 -6.73 -8.73
CA ILE A 205 23.08 -7.39 -8.28
C ILE A 205 22.39 -8.15 -9.41
N ILE A 206 22.01 -9.40 -9.12
CA ILE A 206 21.22 -10.24 -10.02
C ILE A 206 19.98 -10.73 -9.26
N ALA A 207 18.81 -10.14 -9.54
CA ALA A 207 17.55 -10.55 -8.94
C ALA A 207 16.62 -11.17 -9.99
N GLY A 208 16.52 -12.49 -9.96
CA GLY A 208 15.81 -13.29 -10.97
C GLY A 208 14.47 -13.80 -10.48
N GLY A 209 13.43 -12.97 -10.51
CA GLY A 209 12.05 -13.38 -10.26
C GLY A 209 11.37 -14.00 -11.49
N THR A 210 10.19 -14.59 -11.27
CA THR A 210 9.32 -15.08 -12.35
C THR A 210 7.89 -14.58 -12.17
N PRO A 211 7.02 -14.67 -13.19
CA PRO A 211 5.63 -14.22 -13.03
C PRO A 211 4.85 -14.87 -11.89
N GLY A 212 5.14 -16.13 -11.57
CA GLY A 212 4.54 -16.85 -10.44
C GLY A 212 5.29 -16.72 -9.12
N ALA A 213 6.51 -16.19 -9.13
CA ALA A 213 7.36 -16.02 -7.95
C ALA A 213 8.19 -14.72 -8.09
N GLN A 214 7.50 -13.59 -8.00
CA GLN A 214 8.10 -12.26 -8.11
C GLN A 214 8.94 -11.96 -6.86
N ILE A 215 9.98 -11.15 -7.01
CA ILE A 215 10.81 -10.68 -5.89
C ILE A 215 10.26 -9.33 -5.42
N THR A 216 10.23 -9.08 -4.11
CA THR A 216 9.72 -7.82 -3.55
C THR A 216 10.73 -7.16 -2.61
N LEU A 217 11.02 -5.88 -2.83
CA LEU A 217 11.84 -5.02 -1.98
C LEU A 217 10.92 -3.92 -1.45
N ARG A 218 10.69 -3.88 -0.14
CA ARG A 218 9.70 -2.98 0.50
C ARG A 218 10.12 -2.58 1.92
N GLY A 219 9.40 -1.62 2.50
CA GLY A 219 9.52 -1.30 3.92
C GLY A 219 9.09 -2.44 4.85
N ASP A 220 9.66 -2.48 6.06
CA ASP A 220 9.37 -3.47 7.11
C ASP A 220 8.13 -3.15 7.97
N ARG A 221 7.50 -1.99 7.74
CA ARG A 221 6.22 -1.65 8.36
C ARG A 221 5.09 -2.45 7.70
N LEU A 222 4.39 -3.21 8.53
CA LEU A 222 3.27 -4.08 8.14
C LEU A 222 1.94 -3.48 8.63
N GLY A 223 0.83 -3.91 8.02
CA GLY A 223 -0.51 -3.47 8.42
C GLY A 223 -0.87 -2.08 7.93
N ASN A 224 -1.62 -1.33 8.74
CA ASN A 224 -2.22 -0.05 8.34
C ASN A 224 -1.62 1.13 9.12
N VAL A 225 -1.48 2.27 8.44
CA VAL A 225 -1.07 3.55 9.07
C VAL A 225 -2.19 4.07 9.95
N VAL A 226 -3.40 4.10 9.39
CA VAL A 226 -4.61 4.58 10.05
C VAL A 226 -5.81 3.89 9.43
N ARG A 227 -6.70 3.37 10.28
CA ARG A 227 -7.92 2.66 9.86
C ARG A 227 -7.62 1.59 8.81
N SER A 228 -8.08 1.79 7.57
CA SER A 228 -7.97 0.86 6.46
C SER A 228 -6.88 1.21 5.44
N ILE A 229 -6.05 2.23 5.70
CA ILE A 229 -5.01 2.65 4.75
C ILE A 229 -3.71 1.84 5.03
N PRO A 230 -3.30 0.93 4.13
CA PRO A 230 -2.16 0.07 4.37
C PRO A 230 -0.83 0.82 4.25
N PHE A 231 0.20 0.37 4.97
CA PHE A 231 1.57 0.84 4.72
C PHE A 231 2.01 0.53 3.29
N ASP A 232 1.43 -0.47 2.62
CA ASP A 232 1.77 -0.86 1.25
C ASP A 232 1.63 0.28 0.23
N VAL A 233 0.81 1.30 0.51
CA VAL A 233 0.65 2.48 -0.34
C VAL A 233 1.42 3.70 0.19
N MET A 234 2.27 3.58 1.21
CA MET A 234 2.99 4.70 1.80
C MET A 234 4.43 4.79 1.30
N ALA A 235 4.80 5.90 0.68
CA ALA A 235 6.18 6.15 0.27
C ALA A 235 7.08 6.52 1.45
N GLY A 236 8.40 6.40 1.27
CA GLY A 236 9.42 6.84 2.23
C GLY A 236 9.57 5.92 3.44
N GLN A 237 9.34 4.62 3.27
CA GLN A 237 9.54 3.63 4.32
C GLN A 237 10.98 3.15 4.45
N TRP A 238 11.78 3.35 3.41
CA TRP A 238 13.22 3.06 3.35
C TRP A 238 13.85 3.91 2.24
N GLU A 239 15.17 4.00 2.18
CA GLU A 239 15.84 4.95 1.28
C GLU A 239 15.70 4.57 -0.19
N GLY A 240 16.09 3.36 -0.57
CA GLY A 240 16.13 2.93 -1.97
C GLY A 240 17.37 2.11 -2.30
N ILE A 241 17.66 2.00 -3.60
CA ILE A 241 18.81 1.29 -4.14
C ILE A 241 19.76 2.29 -4.77
N ASP A 242 21.02 2.28 -4.37
CA ASP A 242 22.06 3.16 -4.89
C ASP A 242 23.13 2.31 -5.60
N PHE A 243 23.33 2.57 -6.88
CA PHE A 243 24.40 1.98 -7.68
C PHE A 243 25.59 2.94 -7.67
N GLY A 244 26.73 2.45 -7.17
CA GLY A 244 27.98 3.20 -7.14
C GLY A 244 28.72 3.16 -8.47
N ASP A 245 29.78 3.96 -8.57
CA ASP A 245 30.50 4.23 -9.82
C ASP A 245 31.16 2.99 -10.46
N ALA A 246 31.46 1.95 -9.66
CA ALA A 246 32.05 0.70 -10.15
C ALA A 246 31.00 -0.34 -10.56
N SER A 247 29.71 -0.07 -10.32
CA SER A 247 28.66 -1.07 -10.45
C SER A 247 28.26 -1.28 -11.90
N CYS A 248 28.41 -2.52 -12.36
CA CYS A 248 28.02 -2.92 -13.70
C CYS A 248 27.44 -4.34 -13.77
N GLY A 249 26.71 -4.62 -14.85
CA GLY A 249 26.08 -5.91 -15.13
C GLY A 249 24.88 -6.19 -14.22
N ASN A 250 24.15 -5.16 -13.80
CA ASN A 250 23.05 -5.31 -12.86
C ASN A 250 21.75 -5.73 -13.56
N GLU A 251 21.10 -6.77 -13.06
CA GLU A 251 19.88 -7.32 -13.67
C GLU A 251 18.77 -7.52 -12.64
N LEU A 252 17.60 -6.94 -12.93
CA LEU A 252 16.36 -7.15 -12.17
C LEU A 252 15.28 -7.69 -13.11
N THR A 253 14.75 -8.88 -12.81
CA THR A 253 13.64 -9.50 -13.56
C THR A 253 12.47 -9.82 -12.64
N CYS A 254 11.25 -9.38 -12.99
CA CYS A 254 10.04 -9.57 -12.18
C CYS A 254 10.21 -9.13 -10.72
N VAL A 255 10.86 -7.98 -10.52
CA VAL A 255 11.11 -7.38 -9.21
C VAL A 255 10.13 -6.24 -8.94
N SER A 256 9.64 -6.13 -7.71
CA SER A 256 8.93 -4.96 -7.20
C SER A 256 9.84 -4.17 -6.25
N VAL A 257 10.12 -2.92 -6.56
CA VAL A 257 10.79 -1.96 -5.65
C VAL A 257 9.73 -0.95 -5.22
N LEU A 258 9.35 -1.01 -3.94
CA LEU A 258 8.17 -0.32 -3.43
C LEU A 258 8.52 0.64 -2.30
N ASN A 259 7.80 1.75 -2.23
CA ASN A 259 7.66 2.57 -1.02
C ASN A 259 8.97 3.24 -0.55
N THR A 260 9.80 3.65 -1.51
CA THR A 260 11.12 4.25 -1.27
C THR A 260 11.03 5.74 -0.92
N ARG A 261 12.11 6.29 -0.40
CA ARG A 261 12.32 7.73 -0.29
C ARG A 261 12.92 8.29 -1.59
N SER A 262 13.88 7.57 -2.16
CA SER A 262 14.74 8.01 -3.27
C SER A 262 14.81 7.05 -4.47
N GLY A 263 13.96 6.03 -4.50
CA GLY A 263 13.84 5.15 -5.67
C GLY A 263 15.11 4.34 -5.94
N ILE A 264 15.52 4.32 -7.20
CA ILE A 264 16.78 3.77 -7.68
C ILE A 264 17.67 4.93 -8.14
N SER A 265 18.91 4.98 -7.66
CA SER A 265 19.90 5.99 -8.04
C SER A 265 21.07 5.35 -8.77
N LEU A 266 21.45 5.91 -9.92
CA LEU A 266 22.61 5.48 -10.72
C LEU A 266 23.52 6.68 -11.02
N SER A 267 24.84 6.47 -10.93
CA SER A 267 25.86 7.45 -11.31
C SER A 267 27.00 6.84 -12.13
N SER A 268 27.77 7.72 -12.79
CA SER A 268 29.12 7.45 -13.29
C SER A 268 29.27 6.20 -14.16
N GLU A 269 28.46 6.08 -15.21
CA GLU A 269 28.48 4.98 -16.20
C GLU A 269 28.03 3.62 -15.66
N SER A 270 27.46 3.57 -14.45
CA SER A 270 26.78 2.37 -13.96
C SER A 270 25.62 1.97 -14.88
N ASP A 271 25.28 0.68 -14.88
CA ASP A 271 24.20 0.14 -15.71
C ASP A 271 23.16 -0.66 -14.92
N ILE A 272 21.94 -0.69 -15.46
CA ILE A 272 20.89 -1.59 -14.99
C ILE A 272 19.97 -2.06 -16.12
N ALA A 273 19.73 -3.37 -16.16
CA ALA A 273 18.72 -4.00 -17.00
C ALA A 273 17.49 -4.36 -16.16
N LEU A 274 16.32 -3.87 -16.58
CA LEU A 274 15.04 -4.09 -15.91
C LEU A 274 14.08 -4.83 -16.84
N THR A 275 13.62 -6.02 -16.43
CA THR A 275 12.63 -6.80 -17.20
C THR A 275 11.39 -7.08 -16.36
N ASN A 276 10.21 -6.65 -16.82
CA ASN A 276 8.93 -6.91 -16.15
C ASN A 276 8.90 -6.44 -14.67
N CYS A 277 9.67 -5.41 -14.34
CA CYS A 277 9.77 -4.87 -12.99
C CYS A 277 8.66 -3.85 -12.69
N ARG A 278 8.44 -3.58 -11.41
CA ARG A 278 7.56 -2.51 -10.92
C ARG A 278 8.35 -1.69 -9.93
N ILE A 279 8.54 -0.42 -10.24
CA ILE A 279 9.18 0.54 -9.37
C ILE A 279 8.10 1.54 -9.04
N SER A 280 7.66 1.56 -7.78
CA SER A 280 6.42 2.25 -7.43
C SER A 280 6.48 2.93 -6.08
N ASN A 281 5.79 4.06 -6.02
CA ASN A 281 5.50 4.81 -4.80
C ASN A 281 6.76 5.34 -4.10
N SER A 282 7.26 6.50 -4.55
CA SER A 282 8.42 7.16 -3.95
C SER A 282 8.13 8.60 -3.49
N GLN A 283 8.82 9.04 -2.43
CA GLN A 283 8.76 10.44 -1.96
C GLN A 283 9.57 11.40 -2.84
N SER A 284 10.41 10.87 -3.72
CA SER A 284 11.09 11.64 -4.76
C SER A 284 11.01 10.87 -6.07
N ALA A 285 12.05 10.87 -6.90
CA ALA A 285 11.99 10.19 -8.19
C ALA A 285 12.03 8.66 -8.00
N LEU A 286 11.34 7.91 -8.88
CA LEU A 286 11.46 6.44 -8.86
C LEU A 286 12.83 5.99 -9.36
N LEU A 287 13.38 6.72 -10.32
CA LEU A 287 14.71 6.49 -10.85
C LEU A 287 15.39 7.83 -11.12
N THR A 288 16.58 8.01 -10.55
CA THR A 288 17.49 9.11 -10.85
C THR A 288 18.75 8.54 -11.48
N ALA A 289 19.16 9.06 -12.63
CA ALA A 289 20.36 8.60 -13.31
C ALA A 289 21.20 9.76 -13.83
N GLN A 290 22.49 9.71 -13.49
CA GLN A 290 23.49 10.64 -13.98
C GLN A 290 24.58 9.87 -14.75
N ASP A 291 24.71 10.18 -16.03
CA ASP A 291 25.70 9.56 -16.93
C ASP A 291 25.67 8.03 -16.89
N ALA A 292 24.47 7.44 -16.78
CA ALA A 292 24.28 6.00 -16.58
C ALA A 292 23.52 5.35 -17.73
N ARG A 293 23.59 4.01 -17.81
CA ARG A 293 22.89 3.21 -18.83
C ARG A 293 21.71 2.46 -18.25
N ILE A 294 20.54 2.62 -18.85
CA ILE A 294 19.31 1.94 -18.41
C ILE A 294 18.66 1.25 -19.59
N ASP A 295 18.41 -0.04 -19.46
CA ASP A 295 17.66 -0.84 -20.43
C ASP A 295 16.42 -1.44 -19.72
N ALA A 296 15.24 -0.86 -19.93
CA ALA A 296 14.00 -1.30 -19.29
C ALA A 296 12.99 -1.85 -20.32
N THR A 297 12.52 -3.07 -20.09
CA THR A 297 11.50 -3.72 -20.91
C THR A 297 10.32 -4.20 -20.08
N GLY A 298 9.09 -3.84 -20.47
CA GLY A 298 7.89 -4.35 -19.79
C GLY A 298 7.70 -3.81 -18.38
N CYS A 299 8.35 -2.70 -18.01
CA CYS A 299 8.39 -2.22 -16.63
C CYS A 299 7.30 -1.18 -16.33
N GLU A 300 6.76 -1.23 -15.12
CA GLU A 300 5.92 -0.18 -14.54
C GLU A 300 6.78 0.77 -13.70
N PHE A 301 6.69 2.06 -14.02
CA PHE A 301 7.13 3.16 -13.16
C PHE A 301 5.90 3.94 -12.76
N SER A 302 5.51 3.88 -11.47
CA SER A 302 4.26 4.50 -11.04
C SER A 302 4.35 5.24 -9.71
N ASN A 303 3.66 6.38 -9.65
CA ASN A 303 3.42 7.14 -8.43
C ASN A 303 4.70 7.67 -7.74
N ALA A 304 5.02 8.93 -8.00
CA ALA A 304 6.13 9.62 -7.36
C ALA A 304 5.78 11.08 -7.09
N ALA A 305 6.21 11.59 -5.94
CA ALA A 305 5.93 12.98 -5.55
C ALA A 305 6.63 14.02 -6.46
N SER A 306 7.78 13.68 -7.07
CA SER A 306 8.51 14.56 -7.98
C SER A 306 8.38 14.14 -9.45
N ALA A 307 9.14 13.13 -9.89
CA ALA A 307 9.17 12.62 -11.26
C ALA A 307 9.16 11.08 -11.24
N LEU A 308 8.77 10.43 -12.33
CA LEU A 308 8.99 8.99 -12.43
C LEU A 308 10.46 8.72 -12.78
N LEU A 309 10.96 9.40 -13.82
CA LEU A 309 12.36 9.33 -14.22
C LEU A 309 12.99 10.73 -14.20
N HIS A 310 14.18 10.81 -13.63
CA HIS A 310 15.03 12.00 -13.66
C HIS A 310 16.39 11.61 -14.27
N LEU A 311 16.64 12.07 -15.49
CA LEU A 311 17.77 11.62 -16.31
C LEU A 311 18.65 12.81 -16.69
N SER A 312 19.96 12.67 -16.46
CA SER A 312 20.98 13.63 -16.89
C SER A 312 22.15 12.88 -17.52
N GLY A 313 22.51 13.19 -18.76
CA GLY A 313 23.52 12.43 -19.51
C GLY A 313 23.12 10.96 -19.73
N GLY A 314 24.08 10.14 -20.15
CA GLY A 314 23.90 8.69 -20.33
C GLY A 314 22.89 8.29 -21.42
N ASN A 315 22.44 7.03 -21.38
CA ASN A 315 21.52 6.45 -22.37
C ASN A 315 20.45 5.60 -21.69
N THR A 316 19.18 5.94 -21.94
CA THR A 316 18.02 5.21 -21.43
C THR A 316 17.19 4.65 -22.58
N GLN A 317 16.89 3.36 -22.53
CA GLN A 317 15.97 2.67 -23.45
C GLN A 317 14.79 2.10 -22.68
N LEU A 318 13.57 2.52 -23.07
CA LEU A 318 12.32 2.07 -22.46
C LEU A 318 11.45 1.39 -23.51
N THR A 319 11.38 0.08 -23.47
CA THR A 319 10.58 -0.71 -24.41
C THR A 319 9.35 -1.27 -23.70
N ARG A 320 8.16 -0.98 -24.22
CA ARG A 320 6.90 -1.53 -23.70
C ARG A 320 6.72 -1.26 -22.20
N CYS A 321 7.03 -0.06 -21.74
CA CYS A 321 6.92 0.35 -20.33
C CYS A 321 5.68 1.20 -20.07
N THR A 322 5.15 1.16 -18.85
CA THR A 322 4.09 2.07 -18.39
C THR A 322 4.69 3.05 -17.40
N LEU A 323 4.67 4.33 -17.74
CA LEU A 323 5.07 5.44 -16.87
C LEU A 323 3.80 6.22 -16.53
N SER A 324 3.26 6.02 -15.33
CA SER A 324 1.98 6.61 -14.95
C SER A 324 2.01 7.22 -13.55
N ASN A 325 1.82 8.54 -13.45
CA ASN A 325 1.90 9.25 -12.18
C ASN A 325 0.53 9.73 -11.68
N HIS A 326 -0.03 9.01 -10.71
CA HIS A 326 -1.28 9.34 -10.00
C HIS A 326 -1.03 9.32 -8.49
N TYR A 327 0.06 9.98 -8.05
CA TYR A 327 0.50 9.95 -6.66
C TYR A 327 -0.59 10.49 -5.71
N LEU A 328 -1.00 9.67 -4.75
CA LEU A 328 -2.18 9.95 -3.91
C LEU A 328 -1.95 10.99 -2.80
N PHE A 329 -0.70 11.21 -2.39
CA PHE A 329 -0.40 12.00 -1.18
C PHE A 329 0.04 13.44 -1.47
N SER A 330 0.33 13.77 -2.73
CA SER A 330 0.59 15.12 -3.19
C SER A 330 0.41 15.22 -4.70
N PHE A 331 0.14 16.42 -5.20
CA PHE A 331 0.28 16.66 -6.63
C PHE A 331 1.75 16.46 -7.05
N PRO A 332 2.02 15.76 -8.18
CA PRO A 332 3.37 15.66 -8.72
C PRO A 332 3.97 17.04 -8.96
N THR A 333 5.19 17.26 -8.47
CA THR A 333 5.89 18.55 -8.62
C THR A 333 6.69 18.67 -9.91
N GLY A 334 6.93 17.57 -10.60
CA GLY A 334 7.65 17.50 -11.88
C GLY A 334 6.92 16.69 -12.94
N ALA A 335 7.53 16.61 -14.12
CA ALA A 335 7.02 15.79 -15.21
C ALA A 335 7.29 14.29 -14.95
N ALA A 336 6.50 13.41 -15.57
CA ALA A 336 6.74 11.96 -15.52
C ALA A 336 8.17 11.61 -15.94
N ILE A 337 8.66 12.21 -17.02
CA ILE A 337 10.06 12.13 -17.45
C ILE A 337 10.67 13.53 -17.42
N THR A 338 11.75 13.69 -16.65
CA THR A 338 12.58 14.90 -16.63
C THR A 338 13.94 14.60 -17.23
N LEU A 339 14.29 15.32 -18.29
CA LEU A 339 15.58 15.26 -18.97
C LEU A 339 16.38 16.52 -18.68
N LEU A 340 17.65 16.35 -18.34
CA LEU A 340 18.63 17.42 -18.15
C LEU A 340 19.86 17.18 -19.03
N GLY A 341 20.55 18.26 -19.38
CA GLY A 341 21.79 18.18 -20.15
C GLY A 341 21.60 17.49 -21.51
N ASP A 342 22.46 16.52 -21.80
CA ASP A 342 22.54 15.78 -23.07
C ASP A 342 22.01 14.33 -22.96
N ALA A 343 21.15 14.05 -21.98
CA ALA A 343 20.55 12.72 -21.78
C ALA A 343 19.93 12.16 -23.07
N ALA A 344 20.35 10.95 -23.47
CA ALA A 344 19.75 10.22 -24.58
C ALA A 344 18.62 9.31 -24.07
N LEU A 345 17.48 9.33 -24.76
CA LEU A 345 16.29 8.58 -24.36
C LEU A 345 15.60 8.00 -25.60
N THR A 346 15.44 6.68 -25.65
CA THR A 346 14.60 6.02 -26.66
C THR A 346 13.45 5.30 -25.99
N VAL A 347 12.22 5.66 -26.32
CA VAL A 347 11.00 5.05 -25.77
C VAL A 347 10.18 4.43 -26.90
N THR A 348 9.87 3.14 -26.80
CA THR A 348 9.14 2.41 -27.84
C THR A 348 7.96 1.63 -27.26
N GLY A 349 6.77 1.82 -27.83
CA GLY A 349 5.60 1.00 -27.49
C GLY A 349 5.07 1.23 -26.06
N SER A 350 5.42 2.35 -25.43
CA SER A 350 5.17 2.64 -24.02
C SER A 350 3.95 3.53 -23.82
N ILE A 351 3.44 3.56 -22.60
CA ILE A 351 2.39 4.50 -22.17
C ILE A 351 3.04 5.50 -21.22
N ILE A 352 2.87 6.79 -21.48
CA ILE A 352 3.28 7.87 -20.59
C ILE A 352 2.02 8.67 -20.27
N HIS A 353 1.61 8.70 -19.02
CA HIS A 353 0.35 9.28 -18.58
C HIS A 353 0.45 9.78 -17.13
N GLY A 354 -0.53 10.54 -16.66
CA GLY A 354 -0.64 10.91 -15.26
C GLY A 354 -1.33 12.25 -15.05
N ASP A 355 -1.41 12.66 -13.78
CA ASP A 355 -2.06 13.92 -13.39
C ASP A 355 -1.17 15.15 -13.64
N GLY A 356 0.13 14.95 -13.90
CA GLY A 356 1.12 15.99 -14.20
C GLY A 356 1.61 15.97 -15.65
N PRO A 357 2.55 16.88 -16.01
CA PRO A 357 3.16 16.88 -17.34
C PRO A 357 3.88 15.55 -17.63
N GLU A 358 3.89 15.11 -18.89
CA GLU A 358 4.49 13.82 -19.26
C GLU A 358 6.01 13.93 -19.55
N LEU A 359 6.46 15.09 -20.07
CA LEU A 359 7.85 15.33 -20.43
C LEU A 359 8.27 16.75 -20.06
N SER A 360 9.44 16.88 -19.43
CA SER A 360 10.17 18.14 -19.25
C SER A 360 11.59 17.96 -19.77
N ALA A 361 11.98 18.73 -20.79
CA ALA A 361 13.29 18.61 -21.43
C ALA A 361 13.77 19.98 -21.96
N PRO A 362 15.09 20.16 -22.18
CA PRO A 362 15.62 21.36 -22.83
C PRO A 362 15.03 21.55 -24.24
N ALA A 363 14.79 22.80 -24.61
CA ALA A 363 14.32 23.17 -25.94
C ALA A 363 15.47 23.77 -26.79
N PRO A 364 15.65 23.37 -28.06
CA PRO A 364 14.90 22.32 -28.76
C PRO A 364 15.26 20.91 -28.25
N LEU A 365 14.35 19.96 -28.45
CA LEU A 365 14.56 18.57 -28.04
C LEU A 365 15.72 17.95 -28.84
N SER A 366 16.62 17.25 -28.15
CA SER A 366 17.77 16.59 -28.78
C SER A 366 17.32 15.50 -29.76
N PRO A 367 17.97 15.31 -30.93
CA PRO A 367 17.71 14.18 -31.82
C PRO A 367 17.95 12.80 -31.18
N ALA A 368 18.68 12.75 -30.05
CA ALA A 368 18.89 11.53 -29.27
C ALA A 368 17.70 11.17 -28.37
N VAL A 369 16.65 12.00 -28.34
CA VAL A 369 15.40 11.74 -27.62
C VAL A 369 14.33 11.34 -28.62
N LEU A 370 13.92 10.08 -28.59
CA LEU A 370 13.00 9.48 -29.57
C LEU A 370 11.86 8.74 -28.87
N PHE A 371 10.64 8.98 -29.32
CA PHE A 371 9.43 8.28 -28.91
C PHE A 371 8.78 7.63 -30.12
N SER A 372 8.58 6.32 -30.08
CA SER A 372 8.01 5.54 -31.18
C SER A 372 6.82 4.70 -30.71
N ASN A 373 5.67 4.81 -31.39
CA ASN A 373 4.46 4.06 -31.06
C ASN A 373 4.06 4.17 -29.57
N CYS A 374 4.20 5.37 -29.00
CA CYS A 374 3.87 5.64 -27.60
C CYS A 374 2.46 6.22 -27.48
N LEU A 375 1.85 6.08 -26.31
CA LEU A 375 0.60 6.74 -25.97
C LEU A 375 0.85 7.82 -24.92
N PHE A 376 0.29 9.00 -25.17
CA PHE A 376 0.30 10.18 -24.33
C PHE A 376 -1.14 10.62 -24.04
N GLY A 377 -1.41 11.01 -22.80
CA GLY A 377 -2.63 11.70 -22.38
C GLY A 377 -2.64 13.17 -22.80
N SER A 378 -1.47 13.79 -22.96
CA SER A 378 -1.38 15.18 -23.39
C SER A 378 -1.64 15.38 -24.88
N ASN A 379 -1.88 16.64 -25.28
CA ASN A 379 -1.98 17.02 -26.69
C ASN A 379 -0.59 17.09 -27.33
N GLY A 380 -0.48 16.67 -28.58
CA GLY A 380 0.76 16.69 -29.34
C GLY A 380 0.57 16.24 -30.78
N SER A 381 1.68 16.13 -31.48
CA SER A 381 1.74 15.65 -32.87
C SER A 381 3.11 15.05 -33.15
N ASP A 382 3.16 14.14 -34.12
CA ASP A 382 4.40 13.51 -34.55
C ASP A 382 5.33 14.48 -35.30
N ASP A 383 6.64 14.29 -35.13
CA ASP A 383 7.72 15.04 -35.75
C ASP A 383 9.00 14.17 -35.86
N SER A 384 10.20 14.77 -35.87
CA SER A 384 11.46 14.01 -35.90
C SER A 384 11.76 13.23 -34.62
N ASN A 385 11.21 13.65 -33.49
CA ASN A 385 11.39 13.04 -32.18
C ASN A 385 10.23 12.12 -31.80
N PHE A 386 9.03 12.36 -32.32
CA PHE A 386 7.83 11.56 -32.04
C PHE A 386 7.30 10.89 -33.32
N ASN A 387 7.19 9.55 -33.33
CA ASN A 387 6.81 8.79 -34.52
C ASN A 387 5.73 7.72 -34.20
N GLY A 388 4.57 7.81 -34.85
CA GLY A 388 3.46 6.90 -34.66
C GLY A 388 2.80 7.01 -33.29
N CYS A 389 2.85 8.18 -32.64
CA CYS A 389 2.34 8.34 -31.29
C CYS A 389 0.82 8.56 -31.27
N ILE A 390 0.19 8.10 -30.20
CA ILE A 390 -1.23 8.30 -29.89
C ILE A 390 -1.32 9.42 -28.87
N TRP A 391 -2.05 10.48 -29.19
CA TRP A 391 -2.14 11.70 -28.38
C TRP A 391 -3.55 11.88 -27.80
N GLN A 392 -3.68 12.72 -26.76
CA GLN A 392 -4.95 13.08 -26.11
C GLN A 392 -5.81 11.88 -25.73
N THR A 393 -5.18 10.80 -25.27
CA THR A 393 -5.85 9.52 -25.08
C THR A 393 -5.68 9.01 -23.66
N ASP A 394 -6.79 8.70 -23.01
CA ASP A 394 -6.79 7.97 -21.75
C ASP A 394 -6.45 6.48 -22.02
N PRO A 395 -5.42 5.92 -21.38
CA PRO A 395 -5.09 4.50 -21.50
C PRO A 395 -6.14 3.56 -20.86
N LEU A 396 -7.12 4.06 -20.11
CA LEU A 396 -8.14 3.27 -19.41
C LEU A 396 -7.52 2.22 -18.47
N PHE A 397 -6.68 2.68 -17.54
CA PHE A 397 -6.17 1.85 -16.45
C PHE A 397 -7.28 1.43 -15.48
N MET A 398 -7.12 0.28 -14.82
CA MET A 398 -8.07 -0.24 -13.82
C MET A 398 -7.89 0.40 -12.43
N LEU A 399 -7.80 1.74 -12.38
CA LEU A 399 -7.60 2.48 -11.14
C LEU A 399 -8.91 2.62 -10.34
N ASP A 400 -8.81 2.49 -9.02
CA ASP A 400 -9.86 2.85 -8.06
C ASP A 400 -9.20 3.62 -6.90
N LEU A 401 -9.05 4.92 -7.12
CA LEU A 401 -8.31 5.81 -6.22
C LEU A 401 -9.03 6.01 -4.87
N ASP A 402 -10.37 5.94 -4.87
CA ASP A 402 -11.19 6.06 -3.64
C ASP A 402 -10.91 4.90 -2.67
N ASN A 403 -10.55 3.74 -3.20
CA ASN A 403 -10.18 2.55 -2.43
C ASN A 403 -8.68 2.24 -2.42
N TYR A 404 -7.83 3.20 -2.82
CA TYR A 404 -6.36 3.05 -2.87
C TYR A 404 -5.86 1.92 -3.78
N VAL A 405 -6.62 1.56 -4.82
CA VAL A 405 -6.26 0.52 -5.79
C VAL A 405 -5.55 1.15 -6.99
N MET A 406 -4.23 0.99 -7.06
CA MET A 406 -3.37 1.50 -8.13
C MET A 406 -3.00 0.38 -9.10
N ASP A 407 -3.98 -0.06 -9.90
CA ASP A 407 -3.79 -1.12 -10.90
C ASP A 407 -3.67 -0.53 -12.33
N PHE A 408 -2.43 -0.55 -12.84
CA PHE A 408 -2.07 -0.02 -14.16
C PHE A 408 -2.26 -1.02 -15.29
N ARG A 409 -2.90 -2.15 -15.05
CA ARG A 409 -3.38 -3.03 -16.12
C ARG A 409 -4.51 -2.34 -16.89
N LEU A 410 -4.63 -2.68 -18.16
CA LEU A 410 -5.55 -2.02 -19.09
C LEU A 410 -6.94 -2.66 -19.03
N ASN A 411 -7.97 -1.82 -19.04
CA ASN A 411 -9.33 -2.24 -19.29
C ASN A 411 -9.45 -2.91 -20.68
N PRO A 412 -10.34 -3.91 -20.88
CA PRO A 412 -10.65 -4.48 -22.20
C PRO A 412 -10.84 -3.47 -23.34
N ASP A 413 -11.45 -2.31 -23.06
CA ASP A 413 -11.74 -1.29 -24.07
C ASP A 413 -10.59 -0.29 -24.29
N SER A 414 -9.44 -0.51 -23.65
CA SER A 414 -8.31 0.41 -23.72
C SER A 414 -7.79 0.62 -25.16
N PRO A 415 -7.58 1.87 -25.57
CA PRO A 415 -7.03 2.20 -26.89
C PRO A 415 -5.56 1.77 -27.06
N ALA A 416 -4.88 1.44 -25.95
CA ALA A 416 -3.52 0.91 -25.94
C ALA A 416 -3.46 -0.58 -26.34
N ARG A 417 -4.58 -1.33 -26.30
CA ARG A 417 -4.56 -2.77 -26.61
C ARG A 417 -4.29 -3.02 -28.09
N ASN A 418 -3.55 -4.09 -28.37
CA ASN A 418 -3.26 -4.56 -29.74
C ASN A 418 -2.58 -3.53 -30.66
N LYS A 419 -1.77 -2.62 -30.10
CA LYS A 419 -1.04 -1.58 -30.85
C LYS A 419 0.46 -1.87 -30.99
N ALA A 420 1.01 -2.81 -30.23
CA ALA A 420 2.39 -3.24 -30.35
C ALA A 420 2.60 -4.10 -31.60
N SER A 421 3.77 -4.01 -32.22
CA SER A 421 4.10 -4.82 -33.40
C SER A 421 4.40 -6.29 -33.09
N HIS A 422 4.82 -6.60 -31.85
CA HIS A 422 5.19 -7.94 -31.42
C HIS A 422 4.61 -8.26 -30.05
N ALA A 423 4.30 -9.55 -29.83
CA ALA A 423 3.82 -10.01 -28.55
C ALA A 423 4.94 -10.08 -27.50
N ARG A 424 4.61 -9.75 -26.25
CA ARG A 424 5.48 -9.88 -25.07
C ARG A 424 4.70 -10.56 -23.96
N THR A 425 5.36 -11.28 -23.06
CA THR A 425 4.77 -11.78 -21.81
C THR A 425 5.06 -10.81 -20.67
N ASP A 426 4.02 -10.39 -19.96
CA ASP A 426 4.14 -9.46 -18.83
C ASP A 426 4.54 -10.16 -17.52
N ARG A 427 4.66 -9.38 -16.45
CA ARG A 427 5.02 -9.86 -15.11
C ARG A 427 4.00 -10.84 -14.49
N PHE A 428 2.81 -11.01 -15.07
CA PHE A 428 1.80 -11.95 -14.61
C PHE A 428 1.69 -13.17 -15.53
N GLY A 429 2.57 -13.28 -16.52
CA GLY A 429 2.60 -14.41 -17.45
C GLY A 429 1.58 -14.27 -18.58
N VAL A 430 0.99 -13.07 -18.76
CA VAL A 430 0.02 -12.82 -19.82
C VAL A 430 0.74 -12.31 -21.06
N SER A 431 0.58 -13.02 -22.18
CA SER A 431 1.13 -12.63 -23.47
C SER A 431 0.14 -11.77 -24.26
N GLY A 432 0.63 -10.70 -24.88
CA GLY A 432 -0.18 -9.83 -25.71
C GLY A 432 0.63 -8.75 -26.43
N THR A 433 -0.09 -7.90 -27.16
CA THR A 433 0.44 -6.83 -28.02
C THR A 433 -0.09 -5.46 -27.59
N SER A 434 -0.46 -5.30 -26.31
CA SER A 434 -0.87 -4.01 -25.75
C SER A 434 0.33 -3.07 -25.59
N LEU A 435 0.14 -1.74 -25.70
CA LEU A 435 1.12 -0.74 -25.26
C LEU A 435 1.35 -0.83 -23.74
N GLY A 436 2.49 -0.32 -23.27
CA GLY A 436 2.86 -0.41 -21.85
C GLY A 436 3.30 -1.80 -21.33
N ALA A 437 3.40 -1.84 -20.00
CA ALA A 437 3.97 -2.91 -19.18
C ALA A 437 3.08 -4.15 -19.01
N TYR A 438 1.81 -4.06 -19.41
CA TYR A 438 0.77 -5.08 -19.19
C TYR A 438 0.08 -5.47 -20.48
N ASN A 439 -0.56 -6.65 -20.52
CA ASN A 439 -1.20 -7.18 -21.73
C ASN A 439 -2.71 -7.42 -21.62
#